data_AF-A0A519X302-F1
#
_entry.id   AF-A0A519X302-F1
#
_cell.length_a   1.000
_cell.length_b   1.000
_cell.length_c   1.000
_cell.angle_alpha   90.00
_cell.angle_beta   90.00
_cell.angle_gamma   90.00
#
_symmetry.space_group_name_H-M   'P 1'
#
loop_
_entity.id
_entity.type
_entity.pdbx_description
1 polymer ?
#
loop_
_entity_poly.entity_id
_entity_poly.type
_entity_poly.pdbx_seq_one_letter_code
_entity_poly.pdbx_strand_id
1 'polypeptide(L)'
;VYVIEANPRASRTVPFIAKAYDVPYINIAAKVMLGVNKLKDFNIVRKLEGYAIKEPVFSFDKFPEVTKELGPEMKSTGESIRFIKDLEDPYFRKLYKDKSMYLSK
;
A
#
# COMPACT_ATOMS: atom_id res chain seq x y z
N VAL A 1 1.55 -20.37 -8.39
CA VAL A 1 1.89 -19.33 -7.38
C VAL A 1 3.39 -19.33 -7.21
N TYR A 2 4.06 -18.19 -7.33
CA TYR A 2 5.52 -18.05 -7.17
C TYR A 2 5.82 -17.19 -5.94
N VAL A 3 6.94 -17.46 -5.25
CA VAL A 3 7.38 -16.70 -4.07
C VAL A 3 8.58 -15.81 -4.47
N ILE A 4 8.50 -14.52 -4.15
CA ILE A 4 9.60 -13.57 -4.38
C ILE A 4 10.45 -13.44 -3.10
N GLU A 5 9.84 -13.03 -2.00
CA GLU A 5 10.50 -12.87 -0.70
C GLU A 5 9.50 -12.96 0.46
N ALA A 6 10.00 -13.14 1.68
CA ALA A 6 9.24 -13.03 2.92
C ALA A 6 9.99 -12.14 3.92
N ASN A 7 9.32 -11.09 4.40
CA ASN A 7 9.88 -10.17 5.37
C ASN A 7 9.20 -10.40 6.73
N PRO A 8 9.86 -11.02 7.73
CA PRO A 8 9.27 -11.31 9.05
C PRO A 8 9.23 -10.07 9.96
N ARG A 9 8.75 -8.95 9.42
CA ARG A 9 8.67 -7.64 10.07
C ARG A 9 7.54 -6.82 9.45
N ALA A 10 7.19 -5.71 10.09
CA ALA A 10 6.28 -4.75 9.50
C ALA A 10 6.83 -4.22 8.16
N SER A 11 6.02 -4.29 7.11
CA SER A 11 6.34 -3.73 5.79
C SER A 11 5.79 -2.31 5.65
N ARG A 12 6.28 -1.58 4.64
CA ARG A 12 5.78 -0.25 4.28
C ARG A 12 4.28 -0.21 3.90
N THR A 13 3.65 -1.37 3.69
CA THR A 13 2.23 -1.48 3.33
C THR A 13 1.32 -1.59 4.56
N VAL A 14 1.88 -1.83 5.75
CA VAL A 14 1.13 -2.03 6.99
C VAL A 14 0.24 -0.82 7.36
N PRO A 15 0.71 0.45 7.30
CA PRO A 15 -0.15 1.61 7.56
C PRO A 15 -1.32 1.74 6.57
N PHE A 16 -1.08 1.41 5.29
CA PHE A 16 -2.13 1.45 4.26
C PHE A 16 -3.24 0.43 4.55
N ILE A 17 -2.90 -0.84 4.83
CA ILE A 17 -3.92 -1.85 5.13
C ILE A 17 -4.65 -1.56 6.45
N ALA A 18 -3.96 -1.00 7.44
CA ALA A 18 -4.56 -0.63 8.72
C ALA A 18 -5.65 0.44 8.54
N LYS A 19 -5.35 1.49 7.74
CA LYS A 19 -6.31 2.52 7.37
C LYS A 19 -7.42 1.99 6.47
N ALA A 20 -7.08 1.17 5.49
CA ALA A 20 -8.05 0.65 4.53
C ALA A 20 -9.12 -0.21 5.20
N TYR A 21 -8.72 -1.10 6.11
CA TYR A 21 -9.65 -2.01 6.78
C TYR A 21 -10.20 -1.49 8.12
N ASP A 22 -9.76 -0.32 8.57
CA ASP A 22 -10.03 0.20 9.92
C ASP A 22 -9.63 -0.80 11.02
N VAL A 23 -8.42 -1.36 10.90
CA VAL A 23 -7.87 -2.34 11.87
C VAL A 23 -6.50 -1.88 12.37
N PRO A 24 -6.28 -1.77 13.69
CA PRO A 24 -5.01 -1.34 14.25
C PRO A 24 -3.98 -2.47 14.31
N TYR A 25 -3.59 -3.03 13.16
CA TYR A 25 -2.70 -4.20 13.06
C TYR A 25 -1.40 -4.05 13.86
N ILE A 26 -0.80 -2.85 13.87
CA ILE A 26 0.46 -2.58 14.59
C ILE A 26 0.26 -2.72 16.10
N ASN A 27 -0.85 -2.19 16.63
CA ASN A 27 -1.16 -2.26 18.06
C ASN A 27 -1.43 -3.72 18.49
N ILE A 28 -2.19 -4.45 17.66
CA ILE A 28 -2.45 -5.88 17.88
C ILE A 28 -1.12 -6.66 17.89
N ALA A 29 -0.27 -6.47 16.88
CA ALA A 29 1.02 -7.14 16.80
C ALA A 29 1.91 -6.80 18.01
N ALA A 30 1.96 -5.54 18.43
CA ALA A 30 2.73 -5.11 19.60
C ALA A 30 2.25 -5.78 20.89
N LYS A 31 0.93 -5.82 21.14
CA LYS A 31 0.36 -6.50 22.31
C LYS A 31 0.65 -8.00 22.33
N VAL A 32 0.62 -8.64 21.16
CA VAL A 32 1.00 -10.05 21.01
C VAL A 32 2.49 -10.26 21.31
N MET A 33 3.36 -9.41 20.76
CA MET A 33 4.81 -9.49 21.00
C MET A 33 5.17 -9.29 22.48
N LEU A 34 4.43 -8.43 23.19
CA LEU A 34 4.61 -8.18 24.63
C LEU A 34 3.96 -9.24 25.53
N GLY A 35 3.27 -10.24 24.96
CA GLY A 35 2.57 -11.27 25.74
C GLY A 35 1.32 -10.78 26.48
N VAL A 36 0.86 -9.55 26.23
CA VAL A 36 -0.33 -8.97 26.86
C VAL A 36 -1.61 -9.64 26.38
N ASN A 37 -1.63 -10.08 25.11
CA ASN A 37 -2.75 -10.77 24.49
C ASN A 37 -2.26 -11.87 23.55
N LYS A 38 -3.09 -12.90 23.34
CA LYS A 38 -2.97 -13.83 22.22
C LYS A 38 -3.77 -13.29 21.03
N LEU A 39 -3.42 -13.73 19.82
CA LEU A 39 -4.15 -13.28 18.61
C LEU A 39 -5.66 -13.56 18.69
N LYS A 40 -6.05 -14.69 19.30
CA LYS A 40 -7.45 -15.07 19.50
C LYS A 40 -8.25 -14.14 20.41
N ASP A 41 -7.58 -13.29 21.18
CA ASP A 41 -8.23 -12.37 22.12
C ASP A 41 -8.74 -11.11 21.40
N PHE A 42 -8.38 -10.92 20.13
CA PHE A 42 -8.82 -9.79 19.31
C PHE A 42 -9.94 -10.21 18.36
N ASN A 43 -11.04 -9.46 18.35
CA ASN A 43 -12.04 -9.54 17.29
C ASN A 43 -11.63 -8.63 16.12
N ILE A 44 -11.06 -9.21 15.07
CA ILE A 44 -10.58 -8.46 13.90
C ILE A 44 -11.68 -8.41 12.84
N VAL A 45 -12.42 -7.30 12.78
CA VAL A 45 -13.42 -7.03 11.75
C VAL A 45 -12.86 -6.03 10.75
N ARG A 46 -12.85 -6.41 9.47
CA ARG A 46 -12.43 -5.53 8.37
C ARG A 46 -13.63 -4.73 7.88
N LYS A 47 -13.54 -3.41 7.89
CA LYS A 47 -14.67 -2.51 7.56
C LYS A 47 -14.54 -1.79 6.21
N LEU A 48 -13.67 -2.28 5.32
CA LEU A 48 -13.52 -1.67 4.00
C LEU A 48 -14.80 -1.88 3.18
N GLU A 49 -15.44 -0.78 2.80
CA GLU A 49 -16.47 -0.75 1.77
C GLU A 49 -15.85 -0.27 0.45
N GLY A 50 -16.19 -0.93 -0.66
CA GLY A 50 -15.59 -0.66 -1.96
C GLY A 50 -14.11 -1.06 -2.03
N TYR A 51 -13.25 -0.14 -2.48
CA TYR A 51 -11.82 -0.39 -2.69
C TYR A 51 -10.94 0.73 -2.12
N ALA A 52 -9.76 0.35 -1.63
CA ALA A 52 -8.70 1.27 -1.27
C ALA A 52 -7.54 1.14 -2.27
N ILE A 53 -7.13 2.27 -2.85
CA ILE A 53 -6.03 2.38 -3.81
C ILE A 53 -4.85 3.04 -3.12
N LYS A 54 -3.67 2.43 -3.26
CA LYS A 54 -2.38 3.00 -2.86
C LYS A 54 -1.65 3.49 -4.09
N GLU A 55 -1.35 4.78 -4.15
CA GLU A 55 -0.66 5.41 -5.28
C GLU A 55 0.69 6.00 -4.85
N PRO A 56 1.81 5.64 -5.50
CA PRO A 56 3.11 6.21 -5.20
C PRO A 56 3.20 7.68 -5.64
N VAL A 57 3.92 8.48 -4.88
CA VAL A 57 4.27 9.87 -5.22
C VAL A 57 5.76 9.92 -5.58
N PHE A 58 6.08 10.59 -6.68
CA PHE A 58 7.45 10.74 -7.17
C PHE A 58 7.90 12.20 -7.10
N SER A 59 9.16 12.42 -6.75
CA SER A 59 9.77 13.76 -6.68
C SER A 59 10.56 14.10 -7.95
N PHE A 60 10.14 13.60 -9.13
CA PHE A 60 10.91 13.76 -10.37
C PHE A 60 11.18 15.22 -10.74
N ASP A 61 10.29 16.14 -10.40
CA ASP A 61 10.46 17.57 -10.69
C ASP A 61 11.62 18.20 -9.90
N LYS A 62 12.06 17.56 -8.81
CA LYS A 62 13.25 17.99 -8.06
C LYS A 62 14.56 17.52 -8.71
N PHE A 63 14.48 16.58 -9.66
CA PHE A 63 15.64 15.94 -10.28
C PHE A 63 15.45 15.85 -11.81
N PRO A 64 15.52 16.99 -12.53
CA PRO A 64 15.20 17.06 -13.96
C PRO A 64 16.15 16.23 -14.84
N GLU A 65 17.39 16.01 -14.39
CA GLU A 65 18.41 15.23 -15.11
C GLU A 65 18.26 13.72 -14.91
N VAL A 66 17.36 13.28 -14.01
CA VAL A 66 17.15 11.86 -13.74
C VAL A 66 16.05 11.30 -14.64
N THR A 67 16.35 10.16 -15.27
CA THR A 67 15.39 9.43 -16.10
C THR A 67 14.16 8.99 -15.29
N LYS A 68 12.98 9.45 -15.74
CA LYS A 68 11.67 9.17 -15.12
C LYS A 68 11.16 7.77 -15.51
N GLU A 69 11.93 6.74 -15.14
CA GLU A 69 11.63 5.33 -15.44
C GLU A 69 11.52 4.49 -14.17
N LEU A 70 10.61 3.53 -14.16
CA LEU A 70 10.36 2.54 -13.11
C LEU A 70 11.06 1.24 -13.49
N GLY A 71 11.72 0.64 -12.51
CA GLY A 71 12.38 -0.65 -12.63
C GLY A 71 12.34 -1.43 -11.31
N PRO A 72 13.26 -2.39 -11.11
CA PRO A 72 13.34 -3.17 -9.87
C PRO A 72 13.66 -2.33 -8.63
N GLU A 73 14.31 -1.18 -8.80
CA GLU A 73 14.66 -0.26 -7.72
C GLU A 73 13.51 0.72 -7.41
N MET A 74 13.25 0.92 -6.12
CA MET A 74 12.20 1.83 -5.64
C MET A 74 12.65 3.30 -5.77
N LYS A 75 11.92 4.09 -6.58
CA LYS A 75 12.16 5.54 -6.77
C LYS A 75 11.12 6.46 -6.14
N SER A 76 10.02 5.94 -5.61
CA SER A 76 8.97 6.78 -5.02
C SER A 76 9.40 7.35 -3.66
N THR A 77 8.93 8.55 -3.34
CA THR A 77 9.27 9.27 -2.11
C THR A 77 8.11 9.29 -1.10
N GLY A 78 6.91 8.97 -1.55
CA GLY A 78 5.73 8.90 -0.71
C GLY A 78 4.63 8.04 -1.32
N GLU A 79 3.48 8.06 -0.65
CA GLU A 79 2.28 7.35 -1.07
C GLU A 79 1.02 8.12 -0.65
N SER A 80 -0.03 8.03 -1.47
CA SER A 80 -1.36 8.52 -1.14
C SER A 80 -2.35 7.35 -1.12
N ILE A 81 -3.45 7.54 -0.38
CA ILE A 81 -4.55 6.59 -0.32
C ILE A 81 -5.80 7.23 -0.91
N ARG A 82 -6.52 6.48 -1.75
CA ARG A 82 -7.85 6.87 -2.23
C ARG A 82 -8.84 5.74 -1.97
N PHE A 83 -10.04 6.12 -1.57
CA PHE A 83 -11.16 5.20 -1.37
C PHE A 83 -12.16 5.43 -2.49
N ILE A 84 -12.58 4.36 -3.14
CA ILE A 84 -13.55 4.38 -4.24
C ILE A 84 -14.64 3.36 -3.95
N LYS A 85 -15.85 3.62 -4.44
CA LYS A 85 -16.98 2.71 -4.25
C LYS A 85 -16.83 1.43 -5.07
N ASP A 86 -16.42 1.57 -6.33
CA ASP A 86 -16.29 0.50 -7.29
C ASP A 86 -15.24 0.84 -8.36
N LEU A 87 -14.89 -0.14 -9.20
CA LEU A 87 -13.88 0.03 -10.25
C LEU A 87 -14.38 0.82 -11.47
N GLU A 88 -15.63 1.30 -11.46
CA GLU A 88 -16.11 2.23 -12.48
C GLU A 88 -15.69 3.67 -12.23
N ASP A 89 -15.12 3.93 -11.04
CA ASP A 89 -14.59 5.23 -10.66
C ASP A 89 -13.68 5.83 -11.77
N PRO A 90 -13.99 7.06 -12.25
CA PRO A 90 -13.24 7.68 -13.34
C PRO A 90 -11.75 7.86 -13.04
N TYR A 91 -11.39 8.11 -11.77
CA TYR A 91 -10.01 8.25 -11.36
C TYR A 91 -9.27 6.92 -11.50
N PHE A 92 -9.87 5.83 -11.01
CA PHE A 92 -9.27 4.50 -11.15
C PHE A 92 -9.11 4.09 -12.61
N ARG A 93 -10.13 4.32 -13.45
CA ARG A 93 -10.05 4.00 -14.88
C ARG A 93 -8.93 4.76 -15.59
N LYS A 94 -8.75 6.05 -15.27
CA LYS A 94 -7.62 6.84 -15.78
C LYS A 94 -6.28 6.30 -15.29
N LEU A 95 -6.14 6.06 -13.99
CA LEU A 95 -4.92 5.50 -13.39
C LEU A 95 -4.53 4.16 -14.02
N TYR A 96 -5.51 3.28 -14.24
CA TYR A 96 -5.30 1.98 -14.86
C TYR A 96 -4.84 2.09 -16.33
N LYS A 97 -5.33 3.08 -17.07
CA LYS A 97 -4.87 3.39 -18.43
C LYS A 97 -3.41 3.87 -18.43
N ASP A 98 -3.03 4.66 -17.42
CA ASP A 98 -1.72 5.28 -17.29
C ASP A 98 -0.67 4.37 -16.61
N LYS A 99 -1.02 3.12 -16.25
CA LYS A 99 -0.19 2.20 -15.43
C LYS A 99 1.20 1.90 -15.99
N SER A 100 1.40 2.06 -17.30
CA SER A 100 2.65 1.76 -18.00
C SER A 100 3.45 3.00 -18.39
N MET A 101 2.98 4.21 -18.06
CA MET A 101 3.55 5.46 -18.56
C MET A 101 5.05 5.64 -18.25
N TYR A 102 5.52 5.04 -17.15
CA TYR A 102 6.90 5.16 -16.69
C TYR A 102 7.64 3.82 -16.62
N LEU A 103 7.08 2.71 -17.12
CA LEU A 103 7.82 1.44 -17.10
C LEU A 103 9.02 1.52 -18.05
N SER A 104 10.21 1.17 -17.55
CA SER A 104 11.37 0.97 -18.42
C SER A 104 11.03 -0.08 -19.49
N LYS A 105 11.45 0.16 -20.74
CA LYS A 105 11.30 -0.83 -21.81
C LYS A 105 12.13 -2.09 -21.55
#